data_AF-A0A916Q7L0-F1
#
_entry.id   AF-A0A916Q7L0-F1
#
_cell.length_a   1.000
_cell.length_b   1.000
_cell.length_c   1.000
_cell.angle_alpha   90.00
_cell.angle_beta   90.00
_cell.angle_gamma   90.00
#
_symmetry.space_group_name_H-M   'P 1'
#
loop_
_entity.id
_entity.type
_entity.pdbx_description
1 polymer ?
#
loop_
_entity_poly.entity_id
_entity_poly.type
_entity_poly.pdbx_seq_one_letter_code
_entity_poly.pdbx_strand_id
1 'polypeptide(L)'
;MKKLMIILAAAGLLYGCCRIVISQDTAEKSQEITVSEGGDWMLTDDYDSRDSSFEDFLKQKDAYDTLKETYEMLNNAFGGDYYDVGRQDIEYLGKFPRDEAYVSGGKDAMNQKINGQILSPLESLQVSYNFVCQKKMNELIGTGEMFGKEDYQRGAEQIIPVLAGASYQKMFKAGDTFQGKYLGEKDLKFQIRGFFKKDAGISLDNEEILLDRMLVFPSLSLKENDSGEFQKILLSVKCQGYLHYDGKSDLEKKLKQLEKIKKETGFRYTIPKIR
;
A
#
# COMPACT_ATOMS: atom_id res chain seq x y z
N MET A 1 -9.28 8.72 -24.85
CA MET A 1 -7.96 9.00 -24.22
C MET A 1 -8.21 9.35 -22.77
N LYS A 2 -7.96 8.42 -21.84
CA LYS A 2 -8.11 8.63 -20.40
C LYS A 2 -7.04 9.63 -19.94
N LYS A 3 -7.43 10.74 -19.33
CA LYS A 3 -6.49 11.69 -18.70
C LYS A 3 -6.19 11.17 -17.30
N LEU A 4 -4.93 10.81 -17.07
CA LEU A 4 -4.38 10.53 -15.75
C LEU A 4 -4.32 11.86 -14.98
N MET A 5 -5.12 12.02 -13.92
CA MET A 5 -5.08 13.20 -13.08
C MET A 5 -4.34 12.85 -11.79
N ILE A 6 -3.15 13.42 -11.62
CA ILE A 6 -2.34 13.32 -10.40
C ILE A 6 -2.89 14.35 -9.41
N ILE A 7 -3.49 13.90 -8.31
CA ILE A 7 -3.92 14.81 -7.23
C ILE A 7 -2.79 14.88 -6.20
N LEU A 8 -2.14 16.05 -6.16
CA LEU A 8 -1.21 16.46 -5.11
C LEU A 8 -2.04 16.82 -3.87
N ALA A 9 -2.04 15.97 -2.85
CA ALA A 9 -2.63 16.31 -1.56
C ALA A 9 -1.76 17.38 -0.89
N ALA A 10 -2.35 18.55 -0.66
CA ALA A 10 -1.70 19.71 -0.11
C ALA A 10 -1.86 19.75 1.42
N ALA A 11 -0.84 19.26 2.14
CA ALA A 11 -0.52 19.76 3.47
C ALA A 11 0.99 19.62 3.70
N GLY A 12 1.74 20.68 3.41
CA GLY A 12 3.10 20.89 3.91
C GLY A 12 4.22 20.03 3.30
N LEU A 13 4.69 20.39 2.10
CA LEU A 13 6.04 20.09 1.61
C LEU A 13 6.54 18.64 1.78
N LEU A 14 5.86 17.68 1.16
CA LEU A 14 6.47 16.42 0.74
C LEU A 14 6.11 16.21 -0.74
N TYR A 15 7.07 16.50 -1.62
CA TYR A 15 7.04 16.13 -3.03
C TYR A 15 7.30 14.62 -3.20
N GLY A 16 6.64 13.79 -2.38
CA GLY A 16 6.45 12.37 -2.65
C GLY A 16 5.19 12.24 -3.50
N CYS A 17 5.32 11.75 -4.73
CA CYS A 17 4.19 11.56 -5.62
C CYS A 17 3.19 10.56 -5.03
N CYS A 18 2.23 11.02 -4.22
CA CYS A 18 1.00 10.27 -3.96
C CYS A 18 0.30 10.06 -5.30
N ARG A 19 0.51 8.89 -5.91
CA ARG A 19 -0.36 8.41 -7.00
C ARG A 19 -1.61 7.84 -6.35
N ILE A 20 -2.53 8.70 -5.95
CA ILE A 20 -3.92 8.28 -5.83
C ILE A 20 -4.46 8.25 -7.27
N VAL A 21 -4.70 7.06 -7.82
CA VAL A 21 -5.38 6.91 -9.11
C VAL A 21 -6.86 7.20 -8.87
N ILE A 22 -7.24 8.47 -8.94
CA ILE A 22 -8.65 8.88 -8.90
C ILE A 22 -9.15 8.85 -10.34
N SER A 23 -9.98 7.85 -10.67
CA SER A 23 -10.82 7.94 -11.86
C SER A 23 -11.89 8.99 -11.59
N GLN A 24 -11.75 10.18 -12.17
CA GLN A 24 -12.82 11.18 -12.15
C GLN A 24 -13.98 10.68 -13.02
N ASP A 25 -15.06 10.24 -12.37
CA ASP A 25 -16.40 10.29 -12.97
C ASP A 25 -17.40 10.70 -11.88
N THR A 26 -17.65 12.00 -11.80
CA THR A 26 -18.73 12.57 -10.98
C THR A 26 -20.08 12.25 -11.61
N ALA A 27 -20.73 11.19 -11.12
CA ALA A 27 -22.17 11.00 -11.06
C ALA A 27 -22.43 9.69 -10.27
N GLU A 28 -23.53 9.62 -9.50
CA GLU A 28 -24.06 8.37 -8.93
C GLU A 28 -24.41 7.35 -10.03
N LYS A 29 -23.40 6.77 -10.66
CA LYS A 29 -23.52 5.57 -11.46
C LYS A 29 -22.80 4.50 -10.66
N SER A 30 -23.58 3.65 -10.00
CA SER A 30 -23.10 2.33 -9.61
C SER A 30 -22.32 1.74 -10.78
N GLN A 31 -20.99 1.64 -10.65
CA GLN A 31 -20.18 1.04 -11.70
C GLN A 31 -20.63 -0.41 -11.83
N GLU A 32 -21.18 -0.73 -12.99
CA GLU A 32 -21.52 -2.09 -13.34
C GLU A 32 -20.26 -2.78 -13.83
N ILE A 33 -19.90 -3.89 -13.18
CA ILE A 33 -18.67 -4.63 -13.48
C ILE A 33 -18.98 -5.98 -14.12
N THR A 34 -18.16 -6.36 -15.09
CA THR A 34 -18.08 -7.73 -15.61
C THR A 34 -17.12 -8.51 -14.74
N VAL A 35 -17.58 -9.62 -14.15
CA VAL A 35 -16.79 -10.41 -13.20
C VAL A 35 -16.10 -11.56 -13.92
N SER A 36 -14.79 -11.70 -13.72
CA SER A 36 -14.00 -12.84 -14.21
C SER A 36 -14.30 -14.12 -13.40
N GLU A 37 -13.75 -15.25 -13.84
CA GLU A 37 -13.86 -16.53 -13.09
C GLU A 37 -13.15 -16.51 -11.73
N GLY A 38 -12.31 -15.50 -11.49
CA GLY A 38 -11.66 -15.19 -10.22
C GLY A 38 -10.75 -13.99 -10.37
N GLY A 39 -10.39 -13.35 -9.26
CA GLY A 39 -9.55 -12.16 -9.29
C GLY A 39 -9.45 -11.46 -7.95
N ASP A 40 -8.94 -10.24 -8.00
CA ASP A 40 -8.77 -9.37 -6.84
C ASP A 40 -9.56 -8.09 -7.07
N TRP A 41 -10.29 -7.64 -6.06
CA TRP A 41 -11.05 -6.39 -6.11
C TRP A 41 -10.48 -5.39 -5.11
N MET A 42 -10.03 -4.23 -5.58
CA MET A 42 -9.54 -3.16 -4.72
C MET A 42 -10.70 -2.50 -3.96
N LEU A 43 -10.60 -2.43 -2.63
CA LEU A 43 -11.54 -1.66 -1.82
C LEU A 43 -11.17 -0.19 -1.90
N THR A 44 -12.06 0.62 -2.46
CA THR A 44 -11.87 2.08 -2.59
C THR A 44 -12.88 2.82 -1.73
N ASP A 45 -12.41 3.81 -0.99
CA ASP A 45 -13.31 4.68 -0.24
C ASP A 45 -14.17 5.56 -1.17
N ASP A 46 -15.21 6.21 -0.62
CA ASP A 46 -16.06 7.13 -1.40
C ASP A 46 -16.11 8.56 -0.81
N TYR A 47 -15.11 8.97 -0.02
CA TYR A 47 -15.14 10.24 0.71
C TYR A 47 -14.99 11.47 -0.19
N ASP A 48 -14.22 11.37 -1.26
CA ASP A 48 -13.93 12.50 -2.14
C ASP A 48 -15.14 12.85 -3.02
N SER A 49 -15.78 13.97 -2.69
CA SER A 49 -16.94 14.53 -3.38
C SER A 49 -16.81 16.05 -3.50
N ARG A 50 -17.87 16.74 -3.99
CA ARG A 50 -17.86 18.20 -4.03
C ARG A 50 -17.82 18.85 -2.65
N ASP A 51 -18.35 18.17 -1.63
CA ASP A 51 -18.62 18.74 -0.31
C ASP A 51 -17.90 17.99 0.83
N SER A 52 -17.09 16.98 0.50
CA SER A 52 -16.33 16.18 1.47
C SER A 52 -15.03 15.66 0.85
N SER A 53 -13.99 15.52 1.67
CA SER A 53 -12.75 14.86 1.29
C SER A 53 -12.35 13.76 2.28
N PHE A 54 -11.49 12.84 1.85
CA PHE A 54 -10.88 11.88 2.75
C PHE A 54 -10.07 12.57 3.87
N GLU A 55 -9.44 13.70 3.56
CA GLU A 55 -8.69 14.50 4.54
C GLU A 55 -9.61 15.05 5.64
N ASP A 56 -10.83 15.48 5.29
CA ASP A 56 -11.82 15.93 6.27
C ASP A 56 -12.24 14.79 7.20
N PHE A 57 -12.35 13.57 6.69
CA PHE A 57 -12.58 12.38 7.51
C PHE A 57 -11.43 12.14 8.49
N LEU A 58 -10.17 12.17 8.04
CA LEU A 58 -9.01 11.96 8.92
C LEU A 58 -8.89 12.99 10.05
N LYS A 59 -9.51 14.16 9.92
CA LYS A 59 -9.58 15.21 10.95
C LYS A 59 -10.68 14.97 11.99
N GLN A 60 -11.62 14.05 11.74
CA GLN A 60 -12.68 13.73 12.69
C GLN A 60 -12.12 13.05 13.94
N LYS A 61 -12.77 13.28 15.08
CA LYS A 61 -12.30 12.79 16.39
C LYS A 61 -12.32 11.27 16.49
N ASP A 62 -13.27 10.64 15.82
CA ASP A 62 -13.53 9.20 15.77
C ASP A 62 -12.85 8.49 14.59
N ALA A 63 -12.12 9.22 13.73
CA ALA A 63 -11.52 8.66 12.52
C ALA A 63 -10.61 7.45 12.80
N TYR A 64 -9.81 7.52 13.87
CA TYR A 64 -8.94 6.42 14.28
C TYR A 64 -9.74 5.17 14.68
N ASP A 65 -10.75 5.33 15.52
CA ASP A 65 -11.57 4.21 16.00
C ASP A 65 -12.34 3.57 14.85
N THR A 66 -12.96 4.39 13.98
CA THR A 66 -13.63 3.94 12.76
C THR A 66 -12.69 3.12 11.88
N LEU A 67 -11.50 3.65 11.55
CA LEU A 67 -10.52 2.95 10.71
C LEU A 67 -10.06 1.63 11.33
N LYS A 68 -9.79 1.63 12.64
CA LYS A 68 -9.34 0.45 13.37
C LYS A 68 -10.41 -0.64 13.37
N GLU A 69 -11.64 -0.29 13.73
CA GLU A 69 -12.77 -1.21 13.74
C GLU A 69 -13.05 -1.76 12.34
N THR A 70 -13.02 -0.91 11.30
CA THR A 70 -13.15 -1.35 9.90
C THR A 70 -12.08 -2.37 9.54
N TYR A 71 -10.80 -2.09 9.80
CA TYR A 71 -9.72 -3.03 9.46
C TYR A 71 -9.85 -4.37 10.19
N GLU A 72 -10.20 -4.36 11.49
CA GLU A 72 -10.44 -5.57 12.26
C GLU A 72 -11.62 -6.38 11.69
N MET A 73 -12.72 -5.71 11.33
CA MET A 73 -13.89 -6.35 10.73
C MET A 73 -13.61 -6.93 9.34
N LEU A 74 -12.81 -6.26 8.50
CA LEU A 74 -12.41 -6.78 7.19
C LEU A 74 -11.61 -8.09 7.35
N ASN A 75 -10.60 -8.09 8.23
CA ASN A 75 -9.79 -9.27 8.50
C ASN A 75 -10.64 -10.42 9.08
N ASN A 76 -11.55 -10.13 10.01
CA ASN A 76 -12.41 -11.15 10.61
C ASN A 76 -13.44 -11.72 9.62
N ALA A 77 -14.00 -10.88 8.76
CA ALA A 77 -15.05 -11.29 7.82
C ALA A 77 -14.51 -12.07 6.62
N PHE A 78 -13.31 -11.72 6.13
CA PHE A 78 -12.76 -12.25 4.90
C PHE A 78 -11.53 -13.15 5.11
N GLY A 79 -10.91 -13.12 6.28
CA GLY A 79 -9.78 -13.98 6.61
C GLY A 79 -8.65 -13.86 5.58
N GLY A 80 -8.25 -15.00 5.01
CA GLY A 80 -7.19 -15.08 3.99
C GLY A 80 -7.50 -14.39 2.66
N ASP A 81 -8.78 -14.09 2.39
CA ASP A 81 -9.21 -13.47 1.14
C ASP A 81 -9.04 -11.94 1.15
N TYR A 82 -8.81 -11.35 2.33
CA TYR A 82 -8.47 -9.95 2.45
C TYR A 82 -6.98 -9.77 2.68
N TYR A 83 -6.39 -8.83 1.94
CA TYR A 83 -5.01 -8.43 2.13
C TYR A 83 -4.80 -6.95 1.85
N ASP A 84 -4.12 -6.29 2.78
CA ASP A 84 -3.57 -4.97 2.55
C ASP A 84 -2.27 -5.03 1.71
N VAL A 85 -2.17 -4.08 0.79
CA VAL A 85 -1.01 -3.85 -0.08
C VAL A 85 -0.83 -2.34 -0.22
N GLY A 86 0.29 -1.79 0.26
CA GLY A 86 0.62 -0.38 0.16
C GLY A 86 1.63 -0.12 -0.95
N ARG A 87 1.30 0.74 -1.92
CA ARG A 87 2.21 1.16 -3.02
C ARG A 87 2.86 2.53 -2.77
N GLN A 88 2.98 2.93 -1.51
CA GLN A 88 3.62 4.18 -1.13
C GLN A 88 5.14 4.01 -1.21
N ASP A 89 5.84 5.02 -1.71
CA ASP A 89 7.29 4.95 -1.85
C ASP A 89 7.98 4.98 -0.48
N ILE A 90 9.17 4.35 -0.40
CA ILE A 90 10.09 4.61 0.70
C ILE A 90 10.93 5.82 0.33
N GLU A 91 10.87 6.89 1.12
CA GLU A 91 11.68 8.08 0.91
C GLU A 91 13.09 7.83 1.48
N TYR A 92 14.00 7.34 0.65
CA TYR A 92 15.37 7.04 1.03
C TYR A 92 16.06 8.27 1.63
N LEU A 93 16.60 8.12 2.84
CA LEU A 93 17.26 9.20 3.55
C LEU A 93 18.74 9.28 3.19
N GLY A 94 19.14 10.41 2.62
CA GLY A 94 20.50 10.71 2.18
C GLY A 94 20.63 10.75 0.66
N LYS A 95 21.86 10.93 0.19
CA LYS A 95 22.14 10.97 -1.25
C LYS A 95 22.02 9.56 -1.84
N PHE A 96 20.96 9.30 -2.60
CA PHE A 96 20.79 8.06 -3.33
C PHE A 96 21.85 7.94 -4.44
N PRO A 97 22.64 6.85 -4.50
CA PRO A 97 23.85 6.78 -5.32
C PRO A 97 23.66 6.19 -6.72
N ARG A 98 22.41 5.90 -7.14
CA ARG A 98 22.10 5.20 -8.40
C ARG A 98 21.40 6.09 -9.41
N ASP A 99 20.96 5.48 -10.50
CA ASP A 99 20.25 6.15 -11.59
C ASP A 99 18.81 6.51 -11.18
N GLU A 100 18.27 7.56 -11.80
CA GLU A 100 16.88 8.02 -11.66
C GLU A 100 15.82 6.93 -11.94
N ALA A 101 16.20 5.88 -12.66
CA ALA A 101 15.45 4.66 -12.95
C ALA A 101 14.80 3.93 -11.76
N TYR A 102 15.27 4.15 -10.53
CA TYR A 102 14.74 3.55 -9.29
C TYR A 102 13.89 4.55 -8.48
N VAL A 103 13.85 5.79 -8.93
CA VAL A 103 13.21 6.90 -8.23
C VAL A 103 11.85 7.15 -8.88
N SER A 104 10.80 7.06 -8.07
CA SER A 104 9.45 7.45 -8.49
C SER A 104 9.43 8.93 -8.83
N GLY A 105 8.97 9.29 -10.04
CA GLY A 105 9.09 10.65 -10.57
C GLY A 105 10.44 10.97 -11.24
N GLY A 106 11.35 10.00 -11.31
CA GLY A 106 12.59 10.08 -12.07
C GLY A 106 13.57 11.12 -11.52
N LYS A 107 14.31 11.76 -12.43
CA LYS A 107 15.44 12.64 -12.08
C LYS A 107 15.04 13.79 -11.18
N ASP A 108 13.88 14.38 -11.43
CA ASP A 108 13.41 15.57 -10.72
C ASP A 108 13.02 15.24 -9.27
N ALA A 109 12.67 13.98 -9.00
CA ALA A 109 12.38 13.47 -7.67
C ALA A 109 13.62 12.97 -6.91
N MET A 110 14.75 12.83 -7.60
CA MET A 110 15.96 12.28 -7.02
C MET A 110 16.71 13.31 -6.17
N ASN A 111 17.13 12.91 -4.97
CA ASN A 111 17.96 13.70 -4.04
C ASN A 111 17.40 15.09 -3.73
N GLN A 112 16.08 15.21 -3.62
CA GLN A 112 15.44 16.48 -3.26
C GLN A 112 15.82 16.89 -1.85
N LYS A 113 15.99 18.21 -1.65
CA LYS A 113 16.20 18.80 -0.33
C LYS A 113 14.87 19.23 0.25
N ILE A 114 14.39 18.51 1.26
CA ILE A 114 13.13 18.78 1.95
C ILE A 114 13.44 18.92 3.44
N ASN A 115 13.09 20.07 4.04
CA ASN A 115 13.30 20.34 5.47
C ASN A 115 14.73 20.05 5.98
N GLY A 116 15.74 20.30 5.15
CA GLY A 116 17.16 20.07 5.49
C GLY A 116 17.65 18.62 5.32
N GLN A 117 16.77 17.69 4.96
CA GLN A 117 17.11 16.31 4.61
C GLN A 117 17.19 16.14 3.09
N ILE A 118 17.98 15.16 2.64
CA ILE A 118 18.04 14.74 1.24
C ILE A 118 17.20 13.48 1.12
N LEU A 119 16.18 13.49 0.26
CA LEU A 119 15.25 12.38 0.09
C LEU A 119 15.17 11.94 -1.37
N SER A 120 14.96 10.64 -1.61
CA SER A 120 14.63 10.09 -2.92
C SER A 120 13.52 9.06 -2.77
N PRO A 121 12.34 9.23 -3.40
CA PRO A 121 11.24 8.28 -3.31
C PRO A 121 11.58 7.02 -4.13
N LEU A 122 11.78 5.89 -3.44
CA LEU A 122 12.06 4.60 -4.08
C LEU A 122 10.78 3.78 -4.16
N GLU A 123 10.51 3.23 -5.35
CA GLU A 123 9.34 2.38 -5.58
C GLU A 123 9.33 1.22 -4.59
N SER A 124 8.22 1.08 -3.87
CA SER A 124 8.11 0.10 -2.81
C SER A 124 6.73 -0.54 -2.74
N LEU A 125 6.70 -1.74 -2.14
CA LEU A 125 5.47 -2.49 -1.90
C LEU A 125 5.45 -2.98 -0.46
N GLN A 126 4.57 -2.41 0.33
CA GLN A 126 4.18 -2.96 1.61
C GLN A 126 3.17 -4.09 1.37
N VAL A 127 3.42 -5.28 1.91
CA VAL A 127 2.55 -6.44 1.67
C VAL A 127 2.15 -7.09 2.99
N SER A 128 0.88 -7.48 3.14
CA SER A 128 0.41 -8.32 4.24
C SER A 128 0.85 -9.78 4.12
N TYR A 129 0.73 -10.56 5.20
CA TYR A 129 1.08 -11.99 5.18
C TYR A 129 0.16 -12.79 4.24
N ASN A 130 -1.14 -12.47 4.26
CA ASN A 130 -2.12 -13.09 3.37
C ASN A 130 -1.75 -12.87 1.90
N PHE A 131 -1.33 -11.65 1.53
CA PHE A 131 -0.88 -11.37 0.16
C PHE A 131 0.31 -12.25 -0.26
N VAL A 132 1.33 -12.33 0.60
CA VAL A 132 2.53 -13.14 0.35
C VAL A 132 2.19 -14.60 0.12
N CYS A 133 1.27 -15.15 0.93
CA CYS A 133 0.77 -16.51 0.76
C CYS A 133 -0.05 -16.67 -0.53
N GLN A 134 -1.01 -15.78 -0.78
CA GLN A 134 -1.91 -15.85 -1.93
C GLN A 134 -1.16 -15.75 -3.25
N LYS A 135 -0.15 -14.87 -3.33
CA LYS A 135 0.69 -14.67 -4.52
C LYS A 135 1.91 -15.58 -4.57
N LYS A 136 2.05 -16.51 -3.61
CA LYS A 136 3.16 -17.46 -3.50
C LYS A 136 4.54 -16.80 -3.65
N MET A 137 4.71 -15.61 -3.06
CA MET A 137 5.90 -14.79 -3.29
C MET A 137 7.21 -15.48 -2.85
N ASN A 138 7.14 -16.47 -1.96
CA ASN A 138 8.29 -17.29 -1.58
C ASN A 138 8.93 -18.00 -2.79
N GLU A 139 8.16 -18.36 -3.81
CA GLU A 139 8.66 -19.00 -5.04
C GLU A 139 9.45 -18.02 -5.94
N LEU A 140 9.30 -16.71 -5.70
CA LEU A 140 9.94 -15.64 -6.45
C LEU A 140 11.29 -15.23 -5.86
N ILE A 141 11.68 -15.78 -4.71
CA ILE A 141 12.94 -15.45 -4.03
C ILE A 141 14.13 -16.02 -4.80
N GLY A 142 15.10 -15.16 -5.12
CA GLY A 142 16.38 -15.55 -5.71
C GLY A 142 17.43 -15.85 -4.65
N THR A 143 17.56 -14.96 -3.65
CA THR A 143 18.47 -15.13 -2.51
C THR A 143 17.85 -14.58 -1.22
N GLY A 144 18.25 -15.13 -0.08
CA GLY A 144 17.64 -14.80 1.22
C GLY A 144 16.37 -15.61 1.49
N GLU A 145 15.47 -15.08 2.29
CA GLU A 145 14.24 -15.76 2.72
C GLU A 145 13.04 -14.79 2.78
N MET A 146 11.83 -15.35 2.65
CA MET A 146 10.58 -14.59 2.75
C MET A 146 10.32 -14.12 4.19
N PHE A 147 9.34 -13.23 4.38
CA PHE A 147 8.93 -12.76 5.70
C PHE A 147 8.25 -13.86 6.52
N GLY A 148 8.65 -13.97 7.80
CA GLY A 148 7.97 -14.79 8.81
C GLY A 148 6.81 -14.01 9.44
N LYS A 149 5.96 -14.70 10.21
CA LYS A 149 4.79 -14.07 10.88
C LYS A 149 5.21 -12.98 11.88
N GLU A 150 6.34 -13.18 12.54
CA GLU A 150 6.95 -12.26 13.48
C GLU A 150 7.38 -10.93 12.82
N ASP A 151 7.65 -10.91 11.51
CA ASP A 151 8.03 -9.68 10.83
C ASP A 151 6.87 -8.70 10.68
N TYR A 152 5.63 -9.22 10.64
CA TYR A 152 4.41 -8.42 10.61
C TYR A 152 4.02 -7.85 11.97
N GLN A 153 4.69 -8.30 13.04
CA GLN A 153 4.57 -7.74 14.37
C GLN A 153 5.58 -6.62 14.62
N ARG A 154 6.43 -6.30 13.64
CA ARG A 154 7.42 -5.24 13.78
C ARG A 154 6.74 -3.88 13.78
N GLY A 155 7.11 -3.06 14.76
CA GLY A 155 6.81 -1.65 14.78
C GLY A 155 7.91 -0.84 14.10
N ALA A 156 7.65 0.43 13.90
CA ALA A 156 8.56 1.34 13.23
C ALA A 156 9.93 1.55 13.94
N GLU A 157 9.99 1.33 15.26
CA GLU A 157 11.23 1.41 16.04
C GLU A 157 12.18 0.22 15.79
N GLN A 158 11.68 -0.85 15.16
CA GLN A 158 12.45 -2.06 14.88
C GLN A 158 13.02 -2.01 13.45
N ILE A 159 14.09 -2.77 13.22
CA ILE A 159 14.62 -2.95 11.87
C ILE A 159 13.60 -3.74 11.05
N ILE A 160 13.12 -3.13 9.96
CA ILE A 160 12.16 -3.72 9.04
C ILE A 160 12.92 -4.51 7.96
N PRO A 161 12.65 -5.81 7.79
CA PRO A 161 13.27 -6.58 6.72
C PRO A 161 12.71 -6.17 5.37
N VAL A 162 13.58 -6.12 4.36
CA VAL A 162 13.23 -5.77 2.98
C VAL A 162 13.74 -6.84 2.04
N LEU A 163 12.88 -7.26 1.12
CA LEU A 163 13.28 -8.00 -0.07
C LEU A 163 13.38 -7.03 -1.23
N ALA A 164 14.56 -6.95 -1.82
CA ALA A 164 14.83 -6.03 -2.91
C ALA A 164 14.68 -6.72 -4.27
N GLY A 165 14.24 -5.97 -5.28
CA GLY A 165 14.27 -6.43 -6.66
C GLY A 165 15.68 -6.78 -7.15
N ALA A 166 15.78 -7.65 -8.17
CA ALA A 166 17.07 -8.12 -8.69
C ALA A 166 17.99 -6.96 -9.15
N SER A 167 17.45 -5.83 -9.60
CA SER A 167 18.26 -4.69 -10.04
C SER A 167 19.03 -4.02 -8.89
N TYR A 168 18.52 -4.12 -7.66
CA TYR A 168 19.19 -3.60 -6.46
C TYR A 168 20.40 -4.43 -6.02
N GLN A 169 20.62 -5.65 -6.54
CA GLN A 169 21.82 -6.46 -6.23
C GLN A 169 23.13 -5.75 -6.63
N LYS A 170 23.05 -4.79 -7.55
CA LYS A 170 24.19 -3.95 -7.92
C LYS A 170 24.56 -2.96 -6.81
N MET A 171 23.61 -2.59 -5.95
CA MET A 171 23.75 -1.55 -4.92
C MET A 171 23.89 -2.14 -3.52
N PHE A 172 23.10 -3.14 -3.20
CA PHE A 172 23.01 -3.72 -1.87
C PHE A 172 23.48 -5.16 -1.84
N LYS A 173 23.88 -5.60 -0.66
CA LYS A 173 24.07 -6.99 -0.27
C LYS A 173 23.07 -7.34 0.83
N ALA A 174 22.80 -8.64 0.99
CA ALA A 174 22.04 -9.10 2.16
C ALA A 174 22.75 -8.69 3.45
N GLY A 175 21.99 -8.19 4.42
CA GLY A 175 22.48 -7.62 5.68
C GLY A 175 22.68 -6.11 5.65
N ASP A 176 22.82 -5.49 4.48
CA ASP A 176 22.96 -4.03 4.36
C ASP A 176 21.74 -3.32 4.94
N THR A 177 21.96 -2.18 5.58
CA THR A 177 20.89 -1.37 6.16
C THR A 177 20.85 0.01 5.52
N PHE A 178 19.65 0.55 5.38
CA PHE A 178 19.42 1.94 4.99
C PHE A 178 18.32 2.56 5.84
N GLN A 179 18.23 3.89 5.81
CA GLN A 179 17.18 4.65 6.48
C GLN A 179 16.27 5.26 5.43
N GLY A 180 15.00 5.40 5.76
CA GLY A 180 14.04 6.12 4.92
C GLY A 180 12.83 6.57 5.72
N LYS A 181 12.09 7.51 5.16
CA LYS A 181 10.77 7.88 5.65
C LYS A 181 9.69 7.05 4.96
N TYR A 182 8.61 6.80 5.68
CA TYR A 182 7.44 6.13 5.15
C TYR A 182 6.17 6.86 5.57
N LEU A 183 5.24 7.00 4.61
CA LEU A 183 4.00 7.76 4.76
C LEU A 183 4.22 9.22 5.22
N GLY A 184 5.35 9.82 4.83
CA GLY A 184 5.73 11.20 5.17
C GLY A 184 6.10 11.46 6.64
N GLU A 185 5.73 10.56 7.55
CA GLU A 185 5.76 10.81 8.99
C GLU A 185 6.91 10.09 9.70
N LYS A 186 7.15 8.81 9.36
CA LYS A 186 7.93 7.92 10.22
C LYS A 186 9.29 7.59 9.63
N ASP A 187 10.34 7.90 10.38
CA ASP A 187 11.70 7.43 10.09
C ASP A 187 11.80 5.93 10.42
N LEU A 188 12.22 5.14 9.44
CA LEU A 188 12.36 3.69 9.54
C LEU A 188 13.78 3.27 9.20
N LYS A 189 14.24 2.21 9.88
CA LYS A 189 15.47 1.51 9.53
C LYS A 189 15.13 0.21 8.84
N PHE A 190 15.67 0.04 7.65
CA PHE A 190 15.46 -1.14 6.83
C PHE A 190 16.73 -1.99 6.76
N GLN A 191 16.56 -3.30 6.60
CA GLN A 191 17.66 -4.23 6.31
C GLN A 191 17.31 -5.11 5.12
N ILE A 192 18.22 -5.20 4.17
CA ILE A 192 18.09 -6.08 3.01
C ILE A 192 18.22 -7.53 3.49
N ARG A 193 17.11 -8.27 3.47
CA ARG A 193 17.08 -9.69 3.82
C ARG A 193 17.48 -10.58 2.65
N GLY A 194 17.19 -10.12 1.43
CA GLY A 194 17.36 -10.93 0.24
C GLY A 194 16.89 -10.20 -1.01
N PHE A 195 16.86 -10.95 -2.11
CA PHE A 195 16.50 -10.44 -3.42
C PHE A 195 15.55 -11.38 -4.14
N PHE A 196 14.59 -10.80 -4.87
CA PHE A 196 13.78 -11.55 -5.82
C PHE A 196 14.62 -12.01 -7.02
N LYS A 197 14.13 -13.06 -7.72
CA LYS A 197 14.66 -13.47 -9.03
C LYS A 197 14.51 -12.32 -10.02
N LYS A 198 15.39 -12.28 -11.01
CA LYS A 198 15.26 -11.36 -12.14
C LYS A 198 13.96 -11.65 -12.89
N ASP A 199 13.29 -10.60 -13.34
CA ASP A 199 12.02 -10.67 -14.09
C ASP A 199 10.88 -11.31 -13.26
N ALA A 200 11.03 -11.34 -11.93
CA ALA A 200 9.96 -11.76 -11.02
C ALA A 200 8.82 -10.74 -11.05
N GLY A 201 7.59 -11.23 -11.20
CA GLY A 201 6.39 -10.41 -11.21
C GLY A 201 5.26 -11.03 -10.39
N ILE A 202 4.30 -10.19 -10.04
CA ILE A 202 3.05 -10.60 -9.38
C ILE A 202 1.87 -9.99 -10.12
N SER A 203 0.80 -10.76 -10.25
CA SER A 203 -0.47 -10.29 -10.80
C SER A 203 -1.37 -9.76 -9.68
N LEU A 204 -1.86 -8.53 -9.81
CA LEU A 204 -2.77 -7.89 -8.85
C LEU A 204 -3.77 -7.01 -9.62
N ASP A 205 -5.06 -7.28 -9.47
CA ASP A 205 -6.14 -6.51 -10.11
C ASP A 205 -5.91 -6.28 -11.63
N ASN A 206 -5.60 -7.36 -12.34
CA ASN A 206 -5.29 -7.37 -13.78
C ASN A 206 -4.05 -6.55 -14.19
N GLU A 207 -3.23 -6.10 -13.24
CA GLU A 207 -1.92 -5.50 -13.45
C GLU A 207 -0.81 -6.53 -13.17
N GLU A 208 0.17 -6.64 -14.08
CA GLU A 208 1.41 -7.35 -13.82
C GLU A 208 2.43 -6.36 -13.23
N ILE A 209 2.82 -6.58 -11.98
CA ILE A 209 3.79 -5.75 -11.25
C ILE A 209 5.15 -6.44 -11.30
N LEU A 210 6.11 -5.84 -12.01
CA LEU A 210 7.50 -6.32 -12.02
C LEU A 210 8.26 -5.87 -10.76
N LEU A 211 8.90 -6.82 -10.09
CA LEU A 211 9.56 -6.57 -8.81
C LEU A 211 11.02 -6.14 -8.95
N ASP A 212 11.61 -6.16 -10.16
CA ASP A 212 13.05 -5.92 -10.38
C ASP A 212 13.59 -4.63 -9.78
N ARG A 213 12.76 -3.59 -9.66
CA ARG A 213 13.13 -2.27 -9.12
C ARG A 213 12.34 -1.86 -7.88
N MET A 214 11.61 -2.79 -7.28
CA MET A 214 10.83 -2.52 -6.08
C MET A 214 11.57 -2.94 -4.80
N LEU A 215 11.32 -2.22 -3.72
CA LEU A 215 11.62 -2.65 -2.36
C LEU A 215 10.33 -3.20 -1.73
N VAL A 216 10.29 -4.49 -1.43
CA VAL A 216 9.13 -5.13 -0.81
C VAL A 216 9.39 -5.34 0.67
N PHE A 217 8.43 -5.02 1.53
CA PHE A 217 8.56 -5.14 2.99
C PHE A 217 7.22 -5.50 3.64
N PRO A 218 7.22 -6.08 4.86
CA PRO A 218 5.99 -6.52 5.50
C PRO A 218 5.12 -5.33 5.93
N SER A 219 3.81 -5.55 5.90
CA SER A 219 2.84 -4.62 6.47
C SER A 219 3.14 -4.34 7.93
N LEU A 220 3.23 -3.06 8.26
CA LEU A 220 3.66 -2.61 9.59
C LEU A 220 2.54 -2.84 10.62
N SER A 221 2.95 -3.14 11.85
CA SER A 221 2.04 -3.11 13.00
C SER A 221 2.09 -1.75 13.68
N LEU A 222 0.92 -1.26 14.10
CA LEU A 222 0.85 -0.08 14.95
C LEU A 222 1.40 -0.38 16.34
N LYS A 223 2.12 0.59 16.91
CA LYS A 223 2.57 0.59 18.30
C LYS A 223 1.96 1.75 19.07
N GLU A 224 1.86 1.60 20.39
CA GLU A 224 1.27 2.60 21.29
C GLU A 224 1.97 3.96 21.24
N ASN A 225 3.27 3.98 20.92
CA ASN A 225 4.08 5.19 20.83
C ASN A 225 4.06 5.85 19.44
N ASP A 226 3.35 5.30 18.47
CA ASP A 226 3.19 5.94 17.16
C ASP A 226 2.30 7.17 17.27
N SER A 227 2.59 8.21 16.46
CA SER A 227 1.76 9.42 16.44
C SER A 227 0.36 9.09 15.96
N GLY A 228 -0.65 9.77 16.51
CA GLY A 228 -2.04 9.56 16.07
C GLY A 228 -2.24 9.81 14.57
N GLU A 229 -1.45 10.70 13.97
CA GLU A 229 -1.48 10.95 12.53
C GLU A 229 -0.95 9.75 11.74
N PHE A 230 0.23 9.22 12.09
CA PHE A 230 0.77 8.03 11.44
C PHE A 230 -0.14 6.81 11.63
N GLN A 231 -0.75 6.66 12.81
CA GLN A 231 -1.71 5.58 13.07
C GLN A 231 -2.91 5.63 12.11
N LYS A 232 -3.50 6.82 11.92
CA LYS A 232 -4.62 7.03 10.99
C LYS A 232 -4.20 6.80 9.53
N ILE A 233 -3.05 7.33 9.09
CA ILE A 233 -2.57 7.16 7.72
C ILE A 233 -2.24 5.69 7.43
N LEU A 234 -1.61 4.97 8.36
CA LEU A 234 -1.33 3.56 8.14
C LEU A 234 -2.62 2.74 8.10
N LEU A 235 -3.59 3.02 8.98
CA LEU A 235 -4.87 2.32 8.95
C LEU A 235 -5.69 2.65 7.69
N SER A 236 -5.63 3.87 7.18
CA SER A 236 -6.33 4.21 5.93
C SER A 236 -5.79 3.41 4.75
N VAL A 237 -4.46 3.30 4.63
CA VAL A 237 -3.82 2.43 3.63
C VAL A 237 -4.25 0.99 3.81
N LYS A 238 -4.26 0.51 5.06
CA LYS A 238 -4.67 -0.86 5.38
C LYS A 238 -6.12 -1.14 5.02
N CYS A 239 -7.05 -0.20 5.27
CA CYS A 239 -8.48 -0.33 4.94
C CYS A 239 -8.74 -0.33 3.42
N GLN A 240 -7.83 0.20 2.61
CA GLN A 240 -7.92 0.19 1.14
C GLN A 240 -7.18 -1.01 0.51
N GLY A 241 -7.30 -2.17 1.15
CA GLY A 241 -6.75 -3.43 0.67
C GLY A 241 -7.54 -4.05 -0.49
N TYR A 242 -7.17 -5.28 -0.83
CA TYR A 242 -7.81 -6.06 -1.88
C TYR A 242 -8.59 -7.23 -1.28
N LEU A 243 -9.65 -7.59 -1.98
CA LEU A 243 -10.48 -8.74 -1.70
C LEU A 243 -10.36 -9.73 -2.85
N HIS A 244 -9.75 -10.89 -2.59
CA HIS A 244 -9.74 -11.99 -3.53
C HIS A 244 -11.14 -12.59 -3.66
N TYR A 245 -11.52 -13.06 -4.84
CA TYR A 245 -12.79 -13.73 -5.08
C TYR A 245 -12.68 -14.85 -6.11
N ASP A 246 -13.49 -15.89 -5.91
CA ASP A 246 -13.63 -17.03 -6.81
C ASP A 246 -14.96 -16.95 -7.56
N GLY A 247 -14.96 -16.15 -8.61
CA GLY A 247 -16.09 -15.94 -9.49
C GLY A 247 -17.20 -15.06 -8.92
N LYS A 248 -18.24 -14.87 -9.73
CA LYS A 248 -19.33 -13.91 -9.49
C LYS A 248 -20.07 -14.13 -8.16
N SER A 249 -20.45 -15.38 -7.85
CA SER A 249 -21.27 -15.65 -6.66
C SER A 249 -20.51 -15.38 -5.35
N ASP A 250 -19.21 -15.65 -5.33
CA ASP A 250 -18.37 -15.36 -4.17
C ASP A 250 -18.21 -13.85 -3.97
N LEU A 251 -17.90 -13.11 -5.05
CA LEU A 251 -17.81 -11.66 -5.01
C LEU A 251 -19.13 -11.03 -4.51
N GLU A 252 -20.29 -11.47 -5.01
CA GLU A 252 -21.60 -10.99 -4.54
C GLU A 252 -21.81 -11.18 -3.03
N LYS A 253 -21.37 -12.32 -2.47
CA LYS A 253 -21.46 -12.57 -1.02
C LYS A 253 -20.53 -11.64 -0.26
N LYS A 254 -19.30 -11.47 -0.73
CA LYS A 254 -18.32 -10.62 -0.07
C LYS A 254 -18.71 -9.14 -0.12
N LEU A 255 -19.29 -8.66 -1.22
CA LEU A 255 -19.83 -7.30 -1.31
C LEU A 255 -21.00 -7.06 -0.34
N LYS A 256 -21.89 -8.06 -0.12
CA LYS A 256 -22.94 -7.95 0.92
C LYS A 256 -22.35 -7.87 2.33
N GLN A 257 -21.26 -8.58 2.57
CA GLN A 257 -20.55 -8.52 3.85
C GLN A 257 -19.83 -7.15 4.01
N LEU A 258 -19.28 -6.60 2.94
CA LEU A 258 -18.69 -5.26 2.93
C LEU A 258 -19.74 -4.16 3.21
N GLU A 259 -20.95 -4.27 2.66
CA GLU A 259 -22.08 -3.38 3.00
C GLU A 259 -22.40 -3.41 4.51
N LYS A 260 -22.34 -4.59 5.13
CA LYS A 260 -22.53 -4.73 6.57
C LYS A 260 -21.43 -4.01 7.36
N ILE A 261 -20.17 -4.18 6.98
CA ILE A 261 -19.03 -3.50 7.61
C ILE A 261 -19.15 -1.98 7.47
N LYS A 262 -19.49 -1.49 6.27
CA LYS A 262 -19.77 -0.07 5.99
C LYS A 262 -20.86 0.48 6.91
N LYS A 263 -21.95 -0.26 7.09
CA LYS A 263 -23.07 0.14 7.97
C LYS A 263 -22.70 0.14 9.45
N GLU A 264 -21.91 -0.83 9.91
CA GLU A 264 -21.56 -0.99 11.33
C GLU A 264 -20.49 0.01 11.77
N THR A 265 -19.50 0.27 10.93
CA THR A 265 -18.36 1.16 11.26
C THR A 265 -18.57 2.60 10.82
N GLY A 266 -19.44 2.83 9.83
CA GLY A 266 -19.60 4.14 9.20
C GLY A 266 -18.49 4.49 8.20
N PHE A 267 -17.46 3.65 8.03
CA PHE A 267 -16.44 3.87 7.01
C PHE A 267 -17.01 3.69 5.62
N ARG A 268 -16.78 4.69 4.75
CA ARG A 268 -17.46 4.75 3.46
C ARG A 268 -16.65 4.05 2.37
N TYR A 269 -17.24 3.03 1.75
CA TYR A 269 -16.69 2.33 0.58
C TYR A 269 -17.56 2.49 -0.67
N THR A 270 -16.91 2.56 -1.82
CA THR A 270 -17.54 2.32 -3.12
C THR A 270 -17.83 0.82 -3.27
N ILE A 271 -19.10 0.47 -3.50
CA ILE A 271 -19.55 -0.92 -3.66
C ILE A 271 -20.16 -1.06 -5.07
N PRO A 272 -19.54 -1.85 -5.97
CA PRO A 272 -20.00 -1.97 -7.35
C PRO A 272 -21.29 -2.77 -7.44
N LYS A 273 -22.05 -2.56 -8.52
CA LYS A 273 -23.15 -3.46 -8.88
C LYS A 273 -22.63 -4.50 -9.86
N ILE A 274 -22.93 -5.75 -9.61
CA ILE A 274 -22.51 -6.84 -10.48
C ILE A 274 -23.59 -7.05 -11.56
N ARG A 275 -23.18 -7.15 -12.82
CA ARG A 275 -24.04 -7.57 -13.94
C ARG A 275 -24.02 -9.07 -14.13
#